data_AF-A0A7V8SX64-F1
#
_entry.id   AF-A0A7V8SX64-F1
#
_cell.length_a   1.000
_cell.length_b   1.000
_cell.length_c   1.000
_cell.angle_alpha   90.00
_cell.angle_beta   90.00
_cell.angle_gamma   90.00
#
_symmetry.space_group_name_H-M   'P 1'
#
loop_
_entity.id
_entity.type
_entity.pdbx_description
1 polymer ?
#
loop_
_entity_poly.entity_id
_entity_poly.type
_entity_poly.pdbx_seq_one_letter_code
_entity_poly.pdbx_strand_id
1 'polypeptide(L)'
;FDGKRWSSGAVSPKRLEPGADGWIHSPQTAKKENTLGQAVRYTVFLEPVATDAIFVPGRFLSLQGNFSGGAANSFAALQRNYLVTDTTDTLKNPFRNFASIRYFGISRLPPRNVAKLRAAPMVYSNDIASTYLQLPARLDRRIPELAREITKNSRTPFDKALRIESYLRASYAYTLNLTGKPGQDPLAHFLFEARAGHCEYFASAMAIMLRTLGIPSREVNGFLPGEYNDLAGDYIVRASDAHSWVEVYFPGDGWQVFDPTPSNIENGNGFLTRLGLYIDWLQITWNEWVIGYDFAHQVALAQSLQRSSRNWGESARAWFEQKQQEGKRWLQSWQIRHGALGYLLPAALVLLLLALRYKVPSELARRVRLFLRIHAAKSGSSDPKLASKLYGELLRILARRGLLREETQTPLEFAAAVKVPQLAPAVEEFTQLYVDARFGGAPCDTTRLGQLLEQVRAALRGRPNASN
;
A
#
# COMPACT_ATOMS: atom_id res chain seq x y z
N PHE A 1 15.91 19.29 -15.35
CA PHE A 1 16.67 18.65 -14.28
C PHE A 1 17.76 19.60 -13.82
N ASP A 2 17.68 20.07 -12.58
CA ASP A 2 18.63 21.04 -12.00
C ASP A 2 19.77 20.38 -11.19
N GLY A 3 19.82 19.03 -11.18
CA GLY A 3 20.74 18.24 -10.36
C GLY A 3 20.03 17.53 -9.21
N LYS A 4 18.79 17.92 -8.89
CA LYS A 4 17.98 17.28 -7.83
C LYS A 4 16.55 16.99 -8.27
N ARG A 5 15.95 17.88 -9.07
CA ARG A 5 14.52 17.92 -9.35
C ARG A 5 14.24 18.04 -10.83
N TRP A 6 13.14 17.43 -11.27
CA TRP A 6 12.62 17.56 -12.62
C TRP A 6 11.52 18.60 -12.67
N SER A 7 11.56 19.45 -13.68
CA SER A 7 10.55 20.48 -13.90
C SER A 7 10.21 20.56 -15.37
N SER A 8 8.93 20.82 -15.66
CA SER A 8 8.48 21.31 -16.95
C SER A 8 8.83 22.81 -17.03
N GLY A 9 9.54 23.24 -18.07
CA GLY A 9 9.90 24.66 -18.26
C GLY A 9 8.71 25.61 -18.37
N ALA A 10 8.96 26.92 -18.48
CA ALA A 10 7.93 27.95 -18.53
C ALA A 10 6.87 27.64 -19.62
N VAL A 11 5.67 27.42 -19.11
CA VAL A 11 4.50 26.88 -19.80
C VAL A 11 3.87 27.99 -20.62
N SER A 12 3.81 27.85 -21.93
CA SER A 12 2.81 28.57 -22.73
C SER A 12 1.61 27.65 -22.89
N PRO A 13 0.68 27.63 -21.92
CA PRO A 13 -0.44 26.70 -21.93
C PRO A 13 -1.30 26.96 -23.16
N LYS A 14 -1.47 25.94 -24.01
CA LYS A 14 -2.42 26.00 -25.10
C LYS A 14 -3.76 25.46 -24.61
N ARG A 15 -4.80 26.29 -24.72
CA ARG A 15 -6.17 25.87 -24.44
C ARG A 15 -6.66 24.91 -25.54
N LEU A 16 -7.27 23.81 -25.12
CA LEU A 16 -7.96 22.83 -25.96
C LEU A 16 -9.45 22.90 -25.65
N GLU A 17 -10.22 23.51 -26.54
CA GLU A 17 -11.67 23.63 -26.43
C GLU A 17 -12.36 22.47 -27.17
N PRO A 18 -13.56 22.05 -26.72
CA PRO A 18 -14.33 21.04 -27.41
C PRO A 18 -14.79 21.57 -28.77
N GLY A 19 -14.71 20.73 -29.79
CA GLY A 19 -15.30 20.99 -31.10
C GLY A 19 -16.82 20.95 -31.08
N ALA A 20 -17.45 21.19 -32.24
CA ALA A 20 -18.90 21.07 -32.41
C ALA A 20 -19.44 19.65 -32.14
N ASP A 21 -18.57 18.64 -32.24
CA ASP A 21 -18.81 17.24 -31.90
C ASP A 21 -18.73 16.96 -30.38
N GLY A 22 -18.36 17.96 -29.57
CA GLY A 22 -18.16 17.85 -28.13
C GLY A 22 -16.85 17.15 -27.74
N TRP A 23 -15.95 16.88 -28.70
CA TRP A 23 -14.65 16.27 -28.44
C TRP A 23 -13.55 17.34 -28.38
N ILE A 24 -12.68 17.21 -27.38
CA ILE A 24 -11.45 17.97 -27.27
C ILE A 24 -10.37 17.22 -28.03
N HIS A 25 -9.90 17.78 -29.14
CA HIS A 25 -8.94 17.15 -30.04
C HIS A 25 -7.50 17.56 -29.74
N SER A 26 -6.56 16.64 -29.97
CA SER A 26 -5.13 16.94 -29.87
C SER A 26 -4.71 17.97 -30.94
N PRO A 27 -3.82 18.92 -30.61
CA PRO A 27 -3.21 19.79 -31.61
C PRO A 27 -2.43 19.01 -32.69
N GLN A 28 -1.98 17.80 -32.36
CA GLN A 28 -1.11 17.01 -33.21
C GLN A 28 -1.88 16.16 -34.23
N THR A 29 -3.19 15.93 -34.06
CA THR A 29 -4.01 15.10 -34.96
C THR A 29 -4.06 15.63 -36.39
N ALA A 30 -3.90 16.94 -36.58
CA ALA A 30 -3.90 17.57 -37.90
C ALA A 30 -2.60 17.34 -38.69
N LYS A 31 -1.50 16.91 -38.05
CA LYS A 31 -0.20 16.70 -38.70
C LYS A 31 0.06 15.19 -38.85
N LYS A 32 -0.28 14.67 -40.04
CA LYS A 32 -0.02 13.32 -40.61
C LYS A 32 -1.04 12.23 -40.23
N GLU A 33 -1.98 12.01 -41.15
CA GLU A 33 -2.89 10.85 -41.24
C GLU A 33 -2.21 9.50 -41.43
N ASN A 34 -0.89 9.47 -41.66
CA ASN A 34 -0.19 8.25 -42.05
C ASN A 34 0.71 7.78 -40.90
N THR A 35 0.25 6.90 -40.01
CA THR A 35 1.12 6.22 -39.01
C THR A 35 0.45 5.04 -38.28
N LEU A 36 0.87 3.83 -38.71
CA LEU A 36 0.93 2.47 -38.14
C LEU A 36 0.67 2.13 -36.64
N GLY A 37 -0.07 2.91 -35.85
CA GLY A 37 -0.39 2.60 -34.44
C GLY A 37 -1.83 2.11 -34.21
N GLN A 38 -2.03 1.18 -33.26
CA GLN A 38 -3.37 0.75 -32.85
C GLN A 38 -4.07 1.88 -32.07
N ALA A 39 -5.27 2.24 -32.52
CA ALA A 39 -6.14 3.16 -31.78
C ALA A 39 -6.86 2.39 -30.67
N VAL A 40 -6.85 2.95 -29.47
CA VAL A 40 -7.51 2.40 -28.29
C VAL A 40 -8.61 3.36 -27.86
N ARG A 41 -9.81 2.82 -27.69
CA ARG A 41 -10.96 3.54 -27.13
C ARG A 41 -11.15 3.09 -25.70
N TYR A 42 -11.33 4.04 -24.79
CA TYR A 42 -11.41 3.74 -23.36
C TYR A 42 -12.32 4.73 -22.64
N THR A 43 -12.77 4.33 -21.45
CA THR A 43 -13.48 5.18 -20.50
C THR A 43 -12.66 5.20 -19.22
N VAL A 44 -12.39 6.38 -18.68
CA VAL A 44 -11.72 6.54 -17.38
C VAL A 44 -12.72 7.08 -16.37
N PHE A 45 -12.74 6.43 -15.20
CA PHE A 45 -13.35 6.96 -13.99
C PHE A 45 -12.21 7.41 -13.08
N LEU A 46 -11.95 8.71 -13.08
CA LEU A 46 -10.90 9.31 -12.27
C LEU A 46 -11.51 9.71 -10.93
N GLU A 47 -11.08 9.06 -9.85
CA GLU A 47 -11.39 9.51 -8.50
C GLU A 47 -10.72 10.87 -8.19
N PRO A 48 -11.18 11.61 -7.15
CA PRO A 48 -10.56 12.86 -6.76
C PRO A 48 -9.06 12.68 -6.52
N VAL A 49 -8.24 13.44 -7.26
CA VAL A 49 -6.79 13.44 -7.14
C VAL A 49 -6.27 14.86 -7.00
N ALA A 50 -5.22 15.01 -6.20
CA ALA A 50 -4.56 16.27 -5.87
C ALA A 50 -3.64 16.78 -7.01
N THR A 51 -4.02 16.56 -8.26
CA THR A 51 -3.31 17.01 -9.45
C THR A 51 -4.29 17.56 -10.48
N ASP A 52 -3.83 18.47 -11.32
CA ASP A 52 -4.56 18.91 -12.51
C ASP A 52 -4.35 17.96 -13.70
N ALA A 53 -3.42 17.00 -13.64
CA ALA A 53 -3.14 16.11 -14.76
C ALA A 53 -4.35 15.22 -15.13
N ILE A 54 -4.55 15.03 -16.43
CA ILE A 54 -5.48 14.06 -17.01
C ILE A 54 -4.68 12.88 -17.56
N PHE A 55 -5.09 11.67 -17.19
CA PHE A 55 -4.36 10.45 -17.53
C PHE A 55 -4.90 9.82 -18.80
N VAL A 56 -3.99 9.47 -19.71
CA VAL A 56 -4.31 8.85 -20.99
C VAL A 56 -3.29 7.74 -21.29
N PRO A 57 -3.70 6.59 -21.85
CA PRO A 57 -2.77 5.61 -22.33
C PRO A 57 -2.11 6.12 -23.62
N GLY A 58 -0.78 6.10 -23.70
CA GLY A 58 -0.05 6.51 -24.90
C GLY A 58 -0.29 7.96 -25.29
N ARG A 59 -0.51 8.23 -26.59
CA ARG A 59 -0.76 9.59 -27.11
C ARG A 59 -2.24 9.84 -27.29
N PHE A 60 -2.78 10.86 -26.62
CA PHE A 60 -4.20 11.23 -26.79
C PHE A 60 -4.46 11.76 -28.21
N LEU A 61 -5.58 11.35 -28.79
CA LEU A 61 -6.10 11.89 -30.05
C LEU A 61 -7.30 12.79 -29.77
N SER A 62 -8.24 12.30 -28.98
CA SER A 62 -9.44 13.05 -28.59
C SER A 62 -9.96 12.59 -27.23
N LEU A 63 -10.55 13.53 -26.49
CA LEU A 63 -11.21 13.27 -25.22
C LEU A 63 -12.60 13.91 -25.18
N GLN A 64 -13.53 13.26 -24.51
CA GLN A 64 -14.86 13.81 -24.27
C GLN A 64 -15.24 13.56 -22.80
N GLY A 65 -15.59 14.61 -22.08
CA GLY A 65 -15.92 14.55 -20.67
C GLY A 65 -16.34 15.91 -20.12
N ASN A 66 -16.68 15.93 -18.84
CA ASN A 66 -16.96 17.17 -18.13
C ASN A 66 -15.76 17.55 -17.25
N PHE A 67 -14.98 18.51 -17.70
CA PHE A 67 -13.79 19.00 -17.01
C PHE A 67 -14.04 20.26 -16.18
N SER A 68 -15.30 20.69 -16.00
CA SER A 68 -15.63 21.98 -15.38
C SER A 68 -15.46 22.08 -13.85
N GLY A 69 -15.03 21.02 -13.18
CA GLY A 69 -14.72 20.99 -11.74
C GLY A 69 -15.94 21.16 -10.80
N GLY A 70 -17.16 21.19 -11.34
CA GLY A 70 -18.39 21.41 -10.57
C GLY A 70 -19.63 20.73 -11.17
N ALA A 71 -20.77 20.88 -10.49
CA ALA A 71 -22.03 20.28 -10.91
C ALA A 71 -22.41 20.71 -12.34
N ALA A 72 -22.66 19.72 -13.20
CA ALA A 72 -22.84 19.84 -14.65
C ALA A 72 -23.99 20.75 -15.14
N ASN A 73 -24.75 21.35 -14.22
CA ASN A 73 -26.08 21.93 -14.49
C ASN A 73 -26.10 23.47 -14.52
N SER A 74 -24.96 24.14 -14.72
CA SER A 74 -24.93 25.60 -14.87
C SER A 74 -24.46 25.99 -16.27
N PHE A 75 -25.04 27.05 -16.86
CA PHE A 75 -24.58 27.62 -18.13
C PHE A 75 -23.09 28.00 -18.09
N ALA A 76 -22.59 28.37 -16.91
CA ALA A 76 -21.17 28.61 -16.64
C ALA A 76 -20.30 27.34 -16.75
N ALA A 77 -20.84 26.14 -16.51
CA ALA A 77 -20.12 24.88 -16.66
C ALA A 77 -19.81 24.55 -18.13
N LEU A 78 -20.69 24.94 -19.06
CA LEU A 78 -20.46 24.76 -20.51
C LEU A 78 -19.28 25.61 -21.00
N GLN A 79 -19.12 26.83 -20.48
CA GLN A 79 -17.97 27.69 -20.78
C GLN A 79 -16.67 27.24 -20.07
N ARG A 80 -16.78 26.37 -19.06
CA ARG A 80 -15.67 25.85 -18.26
C ARG A 80 -15.30 24.42 -18.65
N ASN A 81 -15.65 23.95 -19.85
CA ASN A 81 -15.26 22.62 -20.29
C ASN A 81 -14.10 22.72 -21.30
N TYR A 82 -12.87 22.87 -20.81
CA TYR A 82 -11.68 22.85 -21.65
C TYR A 82 -10.50 22.23 -20.92
N LEU A 83 -9.53 21.76 -21.69
CA LEU A 83 -8.26 21.26 -21.17
C LEU A 83 -7.14 22.19 -21.58
N VAL A 84 -6.00 22.05 -20.92
CA VAL A 84 -4.78 22.78 -21.23
C VAL A 84 -3.70 21.76 -21.53
N THR A 85 -2.93 22.02 -22.60
CA THR A 85 -1.71 21.27 -22.87
C THR A 85 -0.50 22.20 -22.84
N ASP A 86 0.63 21.69 -22.41
CA ASP A 86 1.91 22.39 -22.50
C ASP A 86 2.76 21.90 -23.68
N THR A 87 3.97 22.43 -23.82
CA THR A 87 4.94 22.04 -24.86
C THR A 87 5.53 20.64 -24.67
N THR A 88 5.27 20.02 -23.51
CA THR A 88 5.65 18.64 -23.20
C THR A 88 4.51 17.65 -23.45
N ASP A 89 3.39 18.11 -24.01
CA ASP A 89 2.15 17.34 -24.22
C ASP A 89 1.50 16.86 -22.91
N THR A 90 1.79 17.49 -21.77
CA THR A 90 1.08 17.22 -20.51
C THR A 90 -0.33 17.77 -20.61
N LEU A 91 -1.32 16.92 -20.41
CA LEU A 91 -2.72 17.31 -20.42
C LEU A 91 -3.19 17.65 -19.01
N LYS A 92 -3.74 18.85 -18.84
CA LYS A 92 -4.16 19.39 -17.55
C LYS A 92 -5.60 19.88 -17.59
N ASN A 93 -6.30 19.64 -16.49
CA ASN A 93 -7.59 20.22 -16.16
C ASN A 93 -7.37 21.47 -15.30
N PRO A 94 -7.57 22.68 -15.84
CA PRO A 94 -7.33 23.94 -15.13
C PRO A 94 -8.27 24.16 -13.93
N PHE A 95 -9.37 23.40 -13.86
CA PHE A 95 -10.33 23.45 -12.76
C PHE A 95 -10.01 22.45 -11.63
N ARG A 96 -8.89 21.73 -11.76
CA ARG A 96 -8.40 20.68 -10.85
C ARG A 96 -9.34 19.47 -10.75
N ASN A 97 -8.79 18.33 -10.33
CA ASN A 97 -9.52 17.05 -10.30
C ASN A 97 -10.00 16.68 -8.88
N PHE A 98 -10.66 17.61 -8.18
CA PHE A 98 -11.10 17.40 -6.78
C PHE A 98 -12.45 16.69 -6.62
N ALA A 99 -13.12 16.38 -7.73
CA ALA A 99 -14.33 15.57 -7.77
C ALA A 99 -14.09 14.42 -8.74
N SER A 100 -14.85 13.33 -8.61
CA SER A 100 -14.74 12.22 -9.55
C SER A 100 -15.13 12.69 -10.95
N ILE A 101 -14.29 12.41 -11.94
CA ILE A 101 -14.51 12.79 -13.34
C ILE A 101 -14.60 11.52 -14.17
N ARG A 102 -15.61 11.45 -15.04
CA ARG A 102 -15.69 10.45 -16.11
C ARG A 102 -15.35 11.10 -17.44
N TYR A 103 -14.43 10.49 -18.18
CA TYR A 103 -14.14 10.90 -19.56
C TYR A 103 -13.92 9.70 -20.47
N PHE A 104 -14.32 9.87 -21.72
CA PHE A 104 -14.08 8.97 -22.82
C PHE A 104 -12.85 9.45 -23.58
N GLY A 105 -12.02 8.52 -24.02
CA GLY A 105 -10.82 8.86 -24.76
C GLY A 105 -10.56 7.94 -25.92
N ILE A 106 -9.90 8.53 -26.92
CA ILE A 106 -9.29 7.82 -28.03
C ILE A 106 -7.81 8.18 -27.99
N SER A 107 -6.98 7.16 -27.83
CA SER A 107 -5.53 7.30 -27.86
C SER A 107 -4.93 6.42 -28.93
N ARG A 108 -3.69 6.74 -29.30
CA ARG A 108 -2.86 5.90 -30.14
C ARG A 108 -1.66 5.41 -29.33
N LEU A 109 -1.46 4.10 -29.34
CA LEU A 109 -0.24 3.53 -28.79
C LEU A 109 0.91 3.77 -29.78
N PRO A 110 2.10 4.18 -29.31
CA PRO A 110 3.24 4.43 -30.19
C PRO A 110 3.65 3.13 -30.89
N PRO A 111 3.75 3.09 -32.23
CA PRO A 111 4.20 1.90 -32.93
C PRO A 111 5.68 1.66 -32.63
N ARG A 112 6.03 0.42 -32.27
CA ARG A 112 7.42 0.02 -32.04
C ARG A 112 7.99 -0.67 -33.26
N ASN A 113 8.51 0.10 -34.21
CA ASN A 113 9.24 -0.44 -35.36
C ASN A 113 10.75 -0.32 -35.12
N VAL A 114 11.37 -1.40 -34.63
CA VAL A 114 12.80 -1.43 -34.27
C VAL A 114 13.71 -1.06 -35.43
N ALA A 115 13.38 -1.47 -36.66
CA ALA A 115 14.21 -1.17 -37.84
C ALA A 115 14.24 0.34 -38.13
N LYS A 116 13.09 1.03 -38.05
CA LYS A 116 13.03 2.49 -38.20
C LYS A 116 13.76 3.22 -37.07
N LEU A 117 13.58 2.77 -35.83
CA LEU A 117 14.24 3.38 -34.67
C LEU A 117 15.77 3.28 -34.73
N ARG A 118 16.31 2.16 -35.24
CA ARG A 118 17.75 2.01 -35.48
C ARG A 118 18.26 2.89 -36.62
N ALA A 119 17.43 3.16 -37.63
CA ALA A 119 17.76 4.02 -38.77
C ALA A 119 17.58 5.53 -38.47
N ALA A 120 17.04 5.88 -37.29
CA ALA A 120 16.76 7.27 -36.96
C ALA A 120 18.06 8.11 -36.86
N PRO A 121 18.10 9.31 -37.48
CA PRO A 121 19.28 10.16 -37.44
C PRO A 121 19.47 10.81 -36.05
N MET A 122 20.70 11.20 -35.73
CA MET A 122 21.03 12.02 -34.54
C MET A 122 20.95 13.53 -34.82
N VAL A 123 20.10 13.93 -35.76
CA VAL A 123 19.86 15.34 -36.10
C VAL A 123 18.48 15.71 -35.57
N TYR A 124 18.45 16.62 -34.61
CA TYR A 124 17.23 17.03 -33.93
C TYR A 124 16.90 18.48 -34.28
N SER A 125 15.61 18.83 -34.26
CA SER A 125 15.21 20.24 -34.37
C SER A 125 15.72 21.03 -33.16
N ASN A 126 15.92 22.33 -33.35
CA ASN A 126 16.41 23.22 -32.29
C ASN A 126 15.50 23.18 -31.05
N ASP A 127 14.18 23.11 -31.23
CA ASP A 127 13.20 23.05 -30.13
C ASP A 127 13.38 21.80 -29.27
N ILE A 128 13.61 20.64 -29.91
CA ILE A 128 13.84 19.38 -29.21
C ILE A 128 15.20 19.40 -28.50
N ALA A 129 16.26 19.82 -29.19
CA ALA A 129 17.61 19.85 -28.64
C ALA A 129 17.69 20.80 -27.42
N SER A 130 17.18 22.02 -27.54
CA SER A 130 17.23 23.04 -26.48
C SER A 130 16.46 22.64 -25.21
N THR A 131 15.36 21.90 -25.35
CA THR A 131 14.50 21.49 -24.22
C THR A 131 14.96 20.18 -23.58
N TYR A 132 15.39 19.22 -24.40
CA TYR A 132 15.54 17.82 -23.98
C TYR A 132 16.99 17.31 -23.97
N LEU A 133 17.99 18.17 -24.26
CA LEU A 133 19.42 17.86 -24.06
C LEU A 133 20.05 18.64 -22.90
N GLN A 134 19.27 19.44 -22.17
CA GLN A 134 19.77 20.19 -21.00
C GLN A 134 20.34 19.26 -19.93
N LEU A 135 21.51 19.64 -19.41
CA LEU A 135 22.23 18.97 -18.32
C LEU A 135 22.40 19.96 -17.16
N PRO A 136 22.45 19.46 -15.90
CA PRO A 136 22.70 20.33 -14.76
C PRO A 136 24.10 20.93 -14.82
N ALA A 137 24.26 22.16 -14.31
CA ALA A 137 25.53 22.90 -14.38
C ALA A 137 26.70 22.17 -13.68
N ARG A 138 26.40 21.36 -12.65
CA ARG A 138 27.36 20.53 -11.93
C ARG A 138 26.91 19.07 -12.01
N LEU A 139 27.31 18.39 -13.09
CA LEU A 139 27.11 16.95 -13.25
C LEU A 139 28.41 16.21 -12.88
N ASP A 140 28.32 15.15 -12.07
CA ASP A 140 29.46 14.25 -11.81
C ASP A 140 30.00 13.66 -13.12
N ARG A 141 31.31 13.80 -13.35
CA ARG A 141 32.00 13.37 -14.58
C ARG A 141 31.95 11.85 -14.80
N ARG A 142 31.77 11.07 -13.74
CA ARG A 142 31.63 9.62 -13.82
C ARG A 142 30.38 9.20 -14.59
N ILE A 143 29.33 10.02 -14.61
CA ILE A 143 28.06 9.73 -15.31
C ILE A 143 28.24 9.67 -16.84
N PRO A 144 28.76 10.70 -17.52
CA PRO A 144 29.03 10.62 -18.96
C PRO A 144 30.13 9.62 -19.32
N GLU A 145 31.07 9.32 -18.42
CA GLU A 145 32.06 8.25 -18.62
C GLU A 145 31.39 6.88 -18.64
N LEU A 146 30.58 6.58 -17.62
CA LEU A 146 29.81 5.34 -17.54
C LEU A 146 28.86 5.18 -18.74
N ALA A 147 28.17 6.25 -19.15
CA ALA A 147 27.28 6.23 -20.31
C ALA A 147 28.03 5.84 -21.60
N ARG A 148 29.23 6.41 -21.81
CA ARG A 148 30.08 6.08 -22.96
C ARG A 148 30.63 4.65 -22.89
N GLU A 149 31.00 4.19 -21.69
CA GLU A 149 31.50 2.83 -21.48
C GLU A 149 30.44 1.78 -21.80
N ILE A 150 29.25 1.91 -21.23
CA ILE A 150 28.10 1.01 -21.44
C ILE A 150 27.76 0.92 -22.93
N THR A 151 27.87 2.04 -23.64
CA THR A 151 27.43 2.19 -25.04
C THR A 151 28.53 2.08 -26.08
N LYS A 152 29.78 1.76 -25.71
CA LYS A 152 30.94 1.75 -26.62
C LYS A 152 30.76 0.96 -27.92
N ASN A 153 29.99 -0.13 -27.86
CA ASN A 153 29.71 -1.02 -29.00
C ASN A 153 28.37 -0.73 -29.69
N SER A 154 27.63 0.28 -29.24
CA SER A 154 26.31 0.63 -29.77
C SER A 154 26.42 1.80 -30.76
N ARG A 155 26.02 1.57 -32.00
CA ARG A 155 26.14 2.57 -33.08
C ARG A 155 24.95 3.52 -33.14
N THR A 156 23.74 3.01 -32.93
CA THR A 156 22.49 3.77 -33.11
C THR A 156 21.98 4.33 -31.78
N PRO A 157 21.23 5.46 -31.78
CA PRO A 157 20.61 5.99 -30.55
C PRO A 157 19.70 4.97 -29.86
N PHE A 158 18.99 4.15 -30.65
CA PHE A 158 18.11 3.11 -30.15
C PHE A 158 18.90 2.02 -29.41
N ASP A 159 19.99 1.53 -30.01
CA ASP A 159 20.82 0.49 -29.36
C ASP A 159 21.51 1.05 -28.10
N LYS A 160 21.91 2.33 -28.10
CA LYS A 160 22.45 3.01 -26.91
C LYS A 160 21.42 3.06 -25.78
N ALA A 161 20.18 3.46 -26.08
CA ALA A 161 19.09 3.49 -25.11
C ALA A 161 18.77 2.12 -24.54
N LEU A 162 18.63 1.11 -25.41
CA LEU A 162 18.39 -0.27 -24.98
C LEU A 162 19.54 -0.81 -24.11
N ARG A 163 20.79 -0.45 -24.43
CA ARG A 163 21.96 -0.90 -23.68
C ARG A 163 22.04 -0.28 -22.28
N ILE A 164 21.72 1.01 -22.15
CA ILE A 164 21.62 1.69 -20.85
C ILE A 164 20.46 1.12 -20.03
N GLU A 165 19.28 0.97 -20.63
CA GLU A 165 18.11 0.36 -19.98
C GLU A 165 18.46 -1.03 -19.42
N SER A 166 19.03 -1.90 -20.26
CA SER A 166 19.41 -3.26 -19.84
C SER A 166 20.49 -3.26 -18.76
N TYR A 167 21.46 -2.35 -18.83
CA TYR A 167 22.52 -2.24 -17.82
C TYR A 167 21.97 -1.83 -16.46
N LEU A 168 21.08 -0.84 -16.41
CA LEU A 168 20.45 -0.39 -15.17
C LEU A 168 19.58 -1.50 -14.57
N ARG A 169 18.76 -2.17 -15.38
CA ARG A 169 17.92 -3.29 -14.94
C ARG A 169 18.71 -4.47 -14.37
N ALA A 170 19.90 -4.73 -14.92
CA ALA A 170 20.71 -5.88 -14.53
C ALA A 170 21.68 -5.60 -13.38
N SER A 171 22.17 -4.36 -13.25
CA SER A 171 23.27 -4.03 -12.33
C SER A 171 22.82 -3.36 -11.03
N TYR A 172 21.56 -2.97 -10.92
CA TYR A 172 21.03 -2.19 -9.79
C TYR A 172 19.79 -2.87 -9.20
N ALA A 173 19.60 -2.71 -7.88
CA ALA A 173 18.45 -3.25 -7.17
C ALA A 173 17.34 -2.21 -7.02
N TYR A 174 16.09 -2.67 -6.99
CA TYR A 174 14.98 -1.80 -6.63
C TYR A 174 14.81 -1.78 -5.10
N THR A 175 14.73 -0.59 -4.50
CA THR A 175 14.42 -0.45 -3.06
C THR A 175 13.71 0.88 -2.80
N LEU A 176 12.71 0.83 -1.91
CA LEU A 176 12.07 2.02 -1.35
C LEU A 176 12.78 2.48 -0.06
N ASN A 177 13.53 1.59 0.58
CA ASN A 177 14.30 1.90 1.78
C ASN A 177 15.70 2.38 1.38
N LEU A 178 15.82 3.68 1.14
CA LEU A 178 17.09 4.35 0.86
C LEU A 178 17.82 4.61 2.18
N THR A 179 18.75 3.72 2.53
CA THR A 179 19.63 3.92 3.68
C THR A 179 20.75 4.89 3.32
N GLY A 180 20.73 6.09 3.90
CA GLY A 180 21.78 7.10 3.72
C GLY A 180 21.21 8.48 3.40
N LYS A 181 21.97 9.53 3.66
CA LYS A 181 21.65 10.87 3.15
C LYS A 181 22.30 10.98 1.78
N PRO A 182 21.54 11.04 0.67
CA PRO A 182 22.14 11.37 -0.62
C PRO A 182 22.88 12.70 -0.43
N GLY A 183 24.17 12.71 -0.79
CA GLY A 183 25.03 13.88 -0.60
C GLY A 183 24.62 15.06 -1.48
N GLN A 184 25.59 15.76 -2.06
CA GLN A 184 25.27 16.89 -2.93
C GLN A 184 24.69 16.47 -4.30
N ASP A 185 25.00 15.26 -4.76
CA ASP A 185 24.53 14.68 -6.03
C ASP A 185 23.82 13.34 -5.76
N PRO A 186 22.48 13.34 -5.66
CA PRO A 186 21.70 12.12 -5.43
C PRO A 186 21.87 11.09 -6.56
N LEU A 187 22.09 11.54 -7.80
CA LEU A 187 22.18 10.68 -8.95
C LEU A 187 23.52 9.93 -8.99
N ALA A 188 24.61 10.63 -8.69
CA ALA A 188 25.93 10.01 -8.55
C ALA A 188 25.96 9.01 -7.39
N HIS A 189 25.35 9.35 -6.25
CA HIS A 189 25.24 8.42 -5.12
C HIS A 189 24.49 7.14 -5.51
N PHE A 190 23.35 7.25 -6.19
CA PHE A 190 22.63 6.09 -6.73
C PHE A 190 23.50 5.24 -7.66
N LEU A 191 24.18 5.87 -8.62
CA LEU A 191 24.92 5.16 -9.67
C LEU A 191 26.20 4.47 -9.18
N PHE A 192 26.91 5.06 -8.22
CA PHE A 192 28.27 4.64 -7.86
C PHE A 192 28.42 4.12 -6.44
N GLU A 193 27.49 4.43 -5.54
CA GLU A 193 27.58 4.06 -4.12
C GLU A 193 26.44 3.13 -3.71
N ALA A 194 25.20 3.61 -3.73
CA ALA A 194 24.05 2.84 -3.25
C ALA A 194 23.71 1.65 -4.14
N ARG A 195 23.80 1.83 -5.48
CA ARG A 195 23.40 0.86 -6.50
C ARG A 195 21.99 0.27 -6.30
N ALA A 196 21.14 0.99 -5.58
CA ALA A 196 19.76 0.62 -5.33
C ALA A 196 18.89 1.88 -5.15
N GLY A 197 17.66 1.85 -5.65
CA GLY A 197 16.71 2.96 -5.47
C GLY A 197 15.32 2.69 -6.04
N HIS A 198 14.46 3.71 -6.00
CA HIS A 198 13.10 3.64 -6.57
C HIS A 198 13.08 4.13 -8.03
N CYS A 199 11.93 4.00 -8.70
CA CYS A 199 11.76 4.23 -10.15
C CYS A 199 12.29 5.59 -10.63
N GLU A 200 12.06 6.68 -9.90
CA GLU A 200 12.59 8.01 -10.25
C GLU A 200 14.13 8.03 -10.40
N TYR A 201 14.89 7.35 -9.53
CA TYR A 201 16.35 7.29 -9.65
C TYR A 201 16.78 6.58 -10.94
N PHE A 202 16.12 5.48 -11.27
CA PHE A 202 16.36 4.73 -12.51
C PHE A 202 16.02 5.56 -13.75
N ALA A 203 14.84 6.20 -13.76
CA ALA A 203 14.39 7.03 -14.87
C ALA A 203 15.30 8.26 -15.05
N SER A 204 15.62 8.96 -13.96
CA SER A 204 16.55 10.08 -13.94
C SER A 204 17.94 9.68 -14.45
N ALA A 205 18.47 8.54 -13.99
CA ALA A 205 19.80 8.06 -14.41
C ALA A 205 19.84 7.78 -15.91
N MET A 206 18.88 7.03 -16.42
CA MET A 206 18.80 6.72 -17.85
C MET A 206 18.62 8.00 -18.67
N ALA A 207 17.72 8.89 -18.26
CA ALA A 207 17.47 10.14 -18.98
C ALA A 207 18.74 11.00 -19.07
N ILE A 208 19.45 11.22 -17.95
CA ILE A 208 20.67 12.02 -17.93
C ILE A 208 21.82 11.34 -18.68
N MET A 209 22.02 10.03 -18.54
CA MET A 209 23.02 9.30 -19.33
C MET A 209 22.77 9.48 -20.84
N LEU A 210 21.52 9.38 -21.29
CA LEU A 210 21.17 9.59 -22.70
C LEU A 210 21.45 11.01 -23.17
N ARG A 211 21.11 12.02 -22.36
CA ARG A 211 21.39 13.43 -22.68
C ARG A 211 22.89 13.69 -22.82
N THR A 212 23.72 13.05 -21.98
CA THR A 212 25.19 13.17 -22.10
C THR A 212 25.73 12.58 -23.40
N LEU A 213 24.99 11.67 -24.03
CA LEU A 213 25.32 11.07 -25.33
C LEU A 213 24.68 11.83 -26.51
N GLY A 214 24.05 12.98 -26.27
CA GLY A 214 23.36 13.76 -27.29
C GLY A 214 22.04 13.15 -27.75
N ILE A 215 21.40 12.31 -26.93
CA ILE A 215 20.12 11.68 -27.24
C ILE A 215 19.02 12.37 -26.42
N PRO A 216 18.06 13.07 -27.06
CA PRO A 216 16.99 13.76 -26.35
C PRO A 216 16.09 12.78 -25.62
N SER A 217 15.94 13.01 -24.32
CA SER A 217 15.17 12.15 -23.42
C SER A 217 14.38 13.00 -22.43
N ARG A 218 13.31 12.45 -21.87
CA ARG A 218 12.54 13.05 -20.79
C ARG A 218 12.09 11.99 -19.79
N GLU A 219 11.99 12.41 -18.53
CA GLU A 219 11.29 11.64 -17.50
C GLU A 219 9.79 11.85 -17.66
N VAL A 220 9.02 10.78 -17.51
CA VAL A 220 7.57 10.81 -17.51
C VAL A 220 7.07 10.16 -16.24
N ASN A 221 6.15 10.85 -15.56
CA ASN A 221 5.49 10.37 -14.36
C ASN A 221 4.03 10.05 -14.68
N GLY A 222 3.57 8.89 -14.23
CA GLY A 222 2.21 8.43 -14.44
C GLY A 222 1.93 7.17 -13.66
N PHE A 223 1.16 6.27 -14.26
CA PHE A 223 0.77 5.00 -13.64
C PHE A 223 1.03 3.84 -14.60
N LEU A 224 1.49 2.72 -14.05
CA LEU A 224 1.55 1.46 -14.80
C LEU A 224 0.13 0.94 -15.10
N PRO A 225 0.00 0.02 -16.09
CA PRO A 225 -1.24 -0.74 -16.26
C PRO A 225 -1.52 -1.50 -14.96
N GLY A 226 -2.52 -1.04 -14.22
CA GLY A 226 -2.89 -1.61 -12.93
C GLY A 226 -3.47 -3.03 -13.04
N GLU A 227 -4.19 -3.45 -12.01
CA GLU A 227 -4.80 -4.79 -11.94
C GLU A 227 -5.97 -4.91 -12.92
N TYR A 228 -5.96 -5.93 -13.78
CA TYR A 228 -7.11 -6.24 -14.63
C TYR A 228 -8.15 -7.01 -13.81
N ASN A 229 -9.39 -6.53 -13.82
CA ASN A 229 -10.51 -7.14 -13.14
C ASN A 229 -11.38 -7.88 -14.16
N ASP A 230 -11.18 -9.20 -14.24
CA ASP A 230 -11.89 -10.08 -15.18
C ASP A 230 -13.42 -10.04 -15.03
N LEU A 231 -13.94 -9.71 -13.83
CA LEU A 231 -15.39 -9.71 -13.57
C LEU A 231 -16.10 -8.51 -14.16
N ALA A 232 -15.47 -7.34 -14.12
CA ALA A 232 -16.05 -6.09 -14.65
C ALA A 232 -15.47 -5.71 -16.02
N GLY A 233 -14.39 -6.35 -16.46
CA GLY A 233 -13.70 -6.05 -17.70
C GLY A 233 -12.97 -4.71 -17.68
N ASP A 234 -12.56 -4.23 -16.52
CA ASP A 234 -11.88 -2.95 -16.31
C ASP A 234 -10.48 -3.10 -15.70
N TYR A 235 -9.67 -2.04 -15.82
CA TYR A 235 -8.37 -1.94 -15.15
C TYR A 235 -8.51 -1.04 -13.92
N ILE A 236 -8.05 -1.53 -12.77
CA ILE A 236 -8.01 -0.79 -11.53
C ILE A 236 -6.59 -0.25 -11.34
N VAL A 237 -6.42 1.05 -11.55
CA VAL A 237 -5.16 1.77 -11.34
C VAL A 237 -5.20 2.45 -9.97
N ARG A 238 -4.23 2.11 -9.12
CA ARG A 238 -4.13 2.57 -7.73
C ARG A 238 -2.97 3.55 -7.58
N ALA A 239 -2.96 4.29 -6.46
CA ALA A 239 -1.84 5.15 -6.10
C ALA A 239 -0.51 4.38 -5.97
N SER A 240 -0.56 3.10 -5.59
CA SER A 240 0.61 2.20 -5.54
C SER A 240 1.21 1.88 -6.91
N ASP A 241 0.46 2.11 -7.99
CA ASP A 241 0.91 1.85 -9.36
C ASP A 241 1.61 3.07 -9.97
N ALA A 242 1.84 4.12 -9.18
CA ALA A 242 2.58 5.31 -9.58
C ALA A 242 4.00 4.91 -10.00
N HIS A 243 4.41 5.39 -11.18
CA HIS A 243 5.67 4.97 -11.80
C HIS A 243 6.28 6.08 -12.65
N SER A 244 7.61 6.00 -12.74
CA SER A 244 8.43 6.92 -13.51
C SER A 244 9.21 6.14 -14.56
N TRP A 245 9.13 6.57 -15.82
CA TRP A 245 9.85 5.97 -16.93
C TRP A 245 10.53 7.03 -17.80
N VAL A 246 11.25 6.59 -18.83
CA VAL A 246 11.93 7.48 -19.77
C VAL A 246 11.28 7.41 -21.13
N GLU A 247 11.08 8.56 -21.76
CA GLU A 247 10.80 8.64 -23.18
C GLU A 247 12.01 9.19 -23.92
N VAL A 248 12.33 8.56 -25.05
CA VAL A 248 13.45 8.91 -25.94
C VAL A 248 12.90 9.36 -27.29
N TYR A 249 13.38 10.49 -27.79
CA TYR A 249 12.89 11.06 -29.05
C TYR A 249 13.68 10.53 -30.25
N PHE A 250 12.97 9.99 -31.24
CA PHE A 250 13.53 9.54 -32.51
C PHE A 250 12.92 10.37 -33.66
N PRO A 251 13.73 11.09 -34.46
CA PRO A 251 13.21 11.85 -35.60
C PRO A 251 12.42 10.95 -36.56
N GLY A 252 11.17 11.32 -36.86
CA GLY A 252 10.26 10.57 -37.72
C GLY A 252 9.26 9.67 -36.96
N ASP A 253 9.66 9.08 -35.83
CA ASP A 253 8.81 8.20 -35.01
C ASP A 253 8.32 8.87 -33.69
N GLY A 254 9.01 9.93 -33.26
CA GLY A 254 8.70 10.71 -32.06
C GLY A 254 9.19 10.04 -30.77
N TRP A 255 8.50 10.31 -29.65
CA TRP A 255 8.78 9.75 -28.34
C TRP A 255 8.48 8.25 -28.25
N GLN A 256 9.43 7.50 -27.73
CA GLN A 256 9.35 6.06 -27.46
C GLN A 256 9.69 5.75 -26.01
N VAL A 257 8.92 4.85 -25.39
CA VAL A 257 9.02 4.49 -23.97
C VAL A 257 10.13 3.48 -23.72
N PHE A 258 10.91 3.72 -22.66
CA PHE A 258 11.91 2.83 -22.09
C PHE A 258 11.75 2.81 -20.56
N ASP A 259 11.87 1.64 -19.96
CA ASP A 259 11.74 1.45 -18.51
C ASP A 259 13.00 0.79 -17.92
N PRO A 260 13.92 1.58 -17.35
CA PRO A 260 15.15 1.09 -16.73
C PRO A 260 14.89 0.37 -15.38
N THR A 261 13.66 0.34 -14.88
CA THR A 261 13.34 -0.26 -13.58
C THR A 261 13.33 -1.80 -13.67
N PRO A 262 14.03 -2.53 -12.79
CA PRO A 262 13.97 -3.99 -12.75
C PRO A 262 12.55 -4.51 -12.52
N SER A 263 12.17 -5.58 -13.22
CA SER A 263 10.85 -6.25 -13.07
C SER A 263 10.71 -7.05 -11.77
N ASN A 264 11.82 -7.28 -11.07
CA ASN A 264 11.88 -8.15 -9.90
C ASN A 264 11.59 -7.33 -8.64
N ILE A 265 10.34 -6.93 -8.47
CA ILE A 265 9.81 -6.58 -7.16
C ILE A 265 9.80 -7.90 -6.38
N GLU A 266 10.70 -8.08 -5.41
CA GLU A 266 10.73 -9.27 -4.56
C GLU A 266 9.35 -9.44 -3.88
N ASN A 267 8.59 -10.43 -4.32
CA ASN A 267 7.28 -10.78 -3.78
C ASN A 267 7.45 -11.44 -2.39
N GLY A 268 7.61 -10.63 -1.35
CA GLY A 268 7.48 -11.07 0.03
C GLY A 268 6.01 -11.29 0.39
N ASN A 269 5.55 -12.54 0.36
CA ASN A 269 4.19 -12.92 0.76
C ASN A 269 3.93 -12.64 2.25
N GLY A 270 3.23 -11.55 2.56
CA GLY A 270 2.80 -11.23 3.92
C GLY A 270 1.71 -10.18 3.97
N PHE A 271 0.71 -10.39 4.85
CA PHE A 271 -0.30 -9.38 5.19
C PHE A 271 0.34 -8.05 5.68
N LEU A 272 1.54 -8.13 6.27
CA LEU A 272 2.35 -6.99 6.68
C LEU A 272 3.02 -6.26 5.49
N THR A 273 3.30 -6.93 4.37
CA THR A 273 3.80 -6.29 3.13
C THR A 273 2.71 -5.43 2.48
N ARG A 274 1.44 -5.83 2.59
CA ARG A 274 0.30 -5.01 2.12
C ARG A 274 0.14 -3.71 2.92
N LEU A 275 0.43 -3.74 4.22
CA LEU A 275 0.51 -2.54 5.06
C LEU A 275 1.81 -1.74 4.83
N GLY A 276 2.90 -2.44 4.51
CA GLY A 276 4.14 -1.87 3.98
C GLY A 276 3.87 -1.00 2.77
N LEU A 277 3.13 -1.48 1.77
CA LEU A 277 2.73 -0.74 0.56
C LEU A 277 1.92 0.54 0.84
N TYR A 278 1.22 0.64 1.98
CA TYR A 278 0.51 1.86 2.41
C TYR A 278 1.42 2.83 3.19
N ILE A 279 2.47 2.34 3.85
CA ILE A 279 3.49 3.15 4.54
C ILE A 279 4.60 3.60 3.55
N ASP A 280 4.90 2.77 2.56
CA ASP A 280 5.75 3.00 1.38
C ASP A 280 5.22 4.18 0.54
N TRP A 281 3.92 4.49 0.65
CA TRP A 281 3.25 5.61 0.00
C TRP A 281 3.40 6.96 0.74
N LEU A 282 3.84 7.00 2.01
CA LEU A 282 3.86 8.24 2.81
C LEU A 282 5.23 8.86 3.06
N GLN A 283 6.34 8.12 2.99
CA GLN A 283 7.52 8.55 3.76
C GLN A 283 8.67 9.24 3.01
N ILE A 284 8.71 9.34 1.65
CA ILE A 284 9.83 10.04 0.98
C ILE A 284 9.44 11.12 -0.07
N THR A 285 8.52 10.94 -1.02
CA THR A 285 8.61 11.79 -2.24
C THR A 285 7.32 12.13 -2.97
N TRP A 286 6.18 12.32 -2.28
CA TRP A 286 5.09 13.13 -2.85
C TRP A 286 5.48 14.63 -3.00
N ASN A 287 6.59 15.07 -2.42
CA ASN A 287 6.94 16.48 -2.25
C ASN A 287 7.18 17.31 -3.54
N GLU A 288 7.10 16.70 -4.74
CA GLU A 288 7.02 17.38 -6.04
C GLU A 288 5.91 16.83 -6.96
N TRP A 289 4.86 16.21 -6.42
CA TRP A 289 3.77 15.61 -7.20
C TRP A 289 3.17 16.60 -8.22
N VAL A 290 3.60 16.47 -9.48
CA VAL A 290 2.91 16.88 -10.71
C VAL A 290 2.74 18.41 -10.93
N ILE A 291 3.78 19.22 -10.67
CA ILE A 291 3.89 20.62 -11.20
C ILE A 291 2.90 21.61 -10.55
N GLY A 292 3.28 22.16 -9.39
CA GLY A 292 2.66 23.36 -8.81
C GLY A 292 2.28 23.21 -7.34
N TYR A 293 3.24 23.47 -6.45
CA TYR A 293 2.94 23.62 -5.04
C TYR A 293 2.10 24.89 -4.85
N ASP A 294 0.85 24.76 -4.41
CA ASP A 294 0.07 25.88 -3.90
C ASP A 294 -0.65 25.45 -2.60
N PHE A 295 -0.58 26.35 -1.62
CA PHE A 295 -1.10 26.28 -0.25
C PHE A 295 -2.63 26.00 -0.18
N ALA A 296 -3.30 26.04 -1.34
CA ALA A 296 -4.69 25.63 -1.56
C ALA A 296 -5.05 24.22 -1.05
N HIS A 297 -4.06 23.33 -0.86
CA HIS A 297 -4.25 21.98 -0.30
C HIS A 297 -4.90 21.98 1.10
N GLN A 298 -4.55 22.92 1.97
CA GLN A 298 -5.07 22.91 3.34
C GLN A 298 -6.54 23.35 3.40
N VAL A 299 -6.94 24.28 2.52
CA VAL A 299 -8.29 24.86 2.52
C VAL A 299 -9.28 23.99 1.73
N ALA A 300 -8.87 23.43 0.59
CA ALA A 300 -9.74 22.60 -0.25
C ALA A 300 -10.00 21.20 0.36
N LEU A 301 -9.00 20.60 1.03
CA LEU A 301 -9.18 19.32 1.72
C LEU A 301 -10.11 19.46 2.93
N ALA A 302 -9.96 20.53 3.71
CA ALA A 302 -10.84 20.84 4.83
C ALA A 302 -12.30 21.05 4.37
N GLN A 303 -12.51 21.78 3.26
CA GLN A 303 -13.85 22.03 2.72
C GLN A 303 -14.46 20.83 1.99
N SER A 304 -13.66 19.97 1.36
CA SER A 304 -14.12 18.74 0.69
C SER A 304 -14.38 17.60 1.68
N LEU A 305 -13.62 17.48 2.78
CA LEU A 305 -13.94 16.58 3.89
C LEU A 305 -15.26 16.96 4.56
N GLN A 306 -15.55 18.25 4.73
CA GLN A 306 -16.80 18.72 5.31
C GLN A 306 -18.03 18.45 4.42
N ARG A 307 -17.86 18.46 3.09
CA ARG A 307 -18.95 18.17 2.12
C ARG A 307 -19.08 16.68 1.81
N SER A 308 -17.97 15.97 1.65
CA SER A 308 -17.92 14.53 1.39
C SER A 308 -18.42 13.72 2.60
N SER A 309 -18.15 14.17 3.83
CA SER A 309 -18.70 13.59 5.07
C SER A 309 -20.24 13.52 5.09
N ARG A 310 -20.93 14.53 4.52
CA ARG A 310 -22.41 14.54 4.45
C ARG A 310 -22.95 13.59 3.37
N ASN A 311 -22.31 13.51 2.21
CA ASN A 311 -22.76 12.65 1.11
C ASN A 311 -22.38 11.16 1.31
N TRP A 312 -21.24 10.87 1.95
CA TRP A 312 -20.86 9.51 2.34
C TRP A 312 -21.81 8.96 3.42
N GLY A 313 -22.25 9.82 4.33
CA GLY A 313 -23.24 9.49 5.35
C GLY A 313 -24.62 9.15 4.77
N GLU A 314 -25.06 9.80 3.69
CA GLU A 314 -26.34 9.51 3.04
C GLU A 314 -26.27 8.27 2.14
N SER A 315 -25.20 8.09 1.36
CA SER A 315 -25.00 6.90 0.53
C SER A 315 -24.77 5.64 1.36
N ALA A 316 -24.04 5.74 2.48
CA ALA A 316 -23.86 4.64 3.42
C ALA A 316 -25.18 4.30 4.14
N ARG A 317 -26.00 5.30 4.50
CA ARG A 317 -27.34 5.08 5.09
C ARG A 317 -28.30 4.44 4.08
N ALA A 318 -28.36 4.93 2.84
CA ALA A 318 -29.24 4.36 1.81
C ALA A 318 -28.85 2.91 1.47
N TRP A 319 -27.56 2.62 1.36
CA TRP A 319 -27.06 1.25 1.19
C TRP A 319 -27.36 0.36 2.41
N PHE A 320 -27.19 0.87 3.64
CA PHE A 320 -27.54 0.15 4.87
C PHE A 320 -29.04 -0.11 4.97
N GLU A 321 -29.88 0.86 4.65
CA GLU A 321 -31.33 0.73 4.66
C GLU A 321 -31.80 -0.28 3.59
N GLN A 322 -31.22 -0.24 2.39
CA GLN A 322 -31.52 -1.21 1.34
C GLN A 322 -31.13 -2.64 1.75
N LYS A 323 -29.93 -2.82 2.32
CA LYS A 323 -29.48 -4.13 2.81
C LYS A 323 -30.25 -4.59 4.04
N GLN A 324 -30.67 -3.69 4.91
CA GLN A 324 -31.54 -3.99 6.05
C GLN A 324 -32.93 -4.43 5.59
N GLN A 325 -33.49 -3.80 4.54
CA GLN A 325 -34.79 -4.19 4.00
C GLN A 325 -34.73 -5.53 3.24
N GLU A 326 -33.68 -5.78 2.47
CA GLU A 326 -33.43 -7.09 1.84
C GLU A 326 -33.24 -8.19 2.89
N GLY A 327 -32.45 -7.92 3.94
CA GLY A 327 -32.25 -8.82 5.07
C GLY A 327 -33.52 -9.09 5.86
N LYS A 328 -34.37 -8.08 6.07
CA LYS A 328 -35.67 -8.21 6.75
C LYS A 328 -36.65 -9.05 5.93
N ARG A 329 -36.71 -8.84 4.61
CA ARG A 329 -37.53 -9.65 3.69
C ARG A 329 -37.02 -11.09 3.60
N TRP A 330 -35.70 -11.28 3.58
CA TRP A 330 -35.07 -12.59 3.63
C TRP A 330 -35.38 -13.31 4.95
N LEU A 331 -35.20 -12.66 6.10
CA LEU A 331 -35.54 -13.20 7.43
C LEU A 331 -37.02 -13.53 7.56
N GLN A 332 -37.92 -12.62 7.14
CA GLN A 332 -39.37 -12.88 7.15
C GLN A 332 -39.73 -14.07 6.26
N SER A 333 -39.14 -14.18 5.07
CA SER A 333 -39.40 -15.31 4.15
C SER A 333 -38.77 -16.64 4.59
N TRP A 334 -37.73 -16.59 5.43
CA TRP A 334 -37.12 -17.76 6.08
C TRP A 334 -37.93 -18.20 7.31
N GLN A 335 -38.42 -17.23 8.09
CA GLN A 335 -39.25 -17.43 9.29
C GLN A 335 -40.65 -17.98 8.95
N ILE A 336 -41.23 -17.57 7.81
CA ILE A 336 -42.49 -18.12 7.29
C ILE A 336 -42.31 -19.57 6.76
N ARG A 337 -41.11 -19.94 6.30
CA ARG A 337 -40.81 -21.28 5.75
C ARG A 337 -40.49 -22.34 6.81
N HIS A 338 -40.06 -21.98 8.02
CA HIS A 338 -39.56 -22.93 9.03
C HIS A 338 -40.22 -22.84 10.42
N GLY A 339 -41.40 -22.22 10.54
CA GLY A 339 -42.22 -22.26 11.76
C GLY A 339 -41.46 -21.88 13.04
N ALA A 340 -41.75 -22.55 14.17
CA ALA A 340 -41.17 -22.25 15.49
C ALA A 340 -39.62 -22.28 15.53
N LEU A 341 -38.95 -23.02 14.64
CA LEU A 341 -37.48 -23.01 14.53
C LEU A 341 -36.93 -21.66 14.06
N GLY A 342 -37.74 -20.86 13.35
CA GLY A 342 -37.35 -19.55 12.84
C GLY A 342 -37.04 -18.52 13.93
N TYR A 343 -37.56 -18.72 15.15
CA TYR A 343 -37.34 -17.81 16.29
C TYR A 343 -36.12 -18.19 17.15
N LEU A 344 -35.65 -19.43 17.05
CA LEU A 344 -34.55 -19.94 17.89
C LEU A 344 -33.19 -19.38 17.47
N LEU A 345 -32.95 -19.23 16.17
CA LEU A 345 -31.68 -18.73 15.63
C LEU A 345 -31.42 -17.24 15.97
N PRO A 346 -32.39 -16.32 15.80
CA PRO A 346 -32.24 -14.93 16.22
C PRO A 346 -32.09 -14.80 17.75
N ALA A 347 -32.86 -15.58 18.52
CA ALA A 347 -32.76 -15.59 19.98
C ALA A 347 -31.38 -16.08 20.46
N ALA A 348 -30.85 -17.14 19.85
CA ALA A 348 -29.50 -17.65 20.11
C ALA A 348 -28.42 -16.63 19.73
N LEU A 349 -28.59 -15.89 18.62
CA LEU A 349 -27.66 -14.84 18.20
C LEU A 349 -27.66 -13.65 19.17
N VAL A 350 -28.83 -13.23 19.65
CA VAL A 350 -28.95 -12.17 20.67
C VAL A 350 -28.32 -12.61 21.98
N LEU A 351 -28.57 -13.85 22.42
CA LEU A 351 -27.94 -14.43 23.61
C LEU A 351 -26.42 -14.56 23.45
N LEU A 352 -25.92 -14.90 22.25
CA LEU A 352 -24.49 -14.95 21.94
C LEU A 352 -23.85 -13.55 21.99
N LEU A 353 -24.51 -12.54 21.40
CA LEU A 353 -24.05 -11.15 21.42
C LEU A 353 -24.07 -10.58 22.84
N LEU A 354 -25.08 -10.92 23.65
CA LEU A 354 -25.12 -10.60 25.08
C LEU A 354 -23.98 -11.31 25.84
N ALA A 355 -23.75 -12.60 25.60
CA ALA A 355 -22.64 -13.33 26.21
C ALA A 355 -21.28 -12.69 25.87
N LEU A 356 -21.06 -12.32 24.60
CA LEU A 356 -19.89 -11.58 24.12
C LEU A 356 -19.76 -10.19 24.77
N ARG A 357 -20.86 -9.45 24.90
CA ARG A 357 -20.92 -8.12 25.56
C ARG A 357 -20.49 -8.19 27.03
N TYR A 358 -20.86 -9.25 27.74
CA TYR A 358 -20.56 -9.44 29.16
C TYR A 358 -19.31 -10.30 29.43
N LYS A 359 -18.43 -10.49 28.42
CA LYS A 359 -17.15 -11.25 28.54
C LYS A 359 -17.30 -12.69 29.09
N VAL A 360 -18.48 -13.30 29.02
CA VAL A 360 -18.69 -14.71 29.40
C VAL A 360 -17.79 -15.68 28.61
N PRO A 361 -17.49 -15.45 27.31
CA PRO A 361 -16.63 -16.35 26.52
C PRO A 361 -15.16 -16.34 26.94
N SER A 362 -14.62 -15.25 27.53
CA SER A 362 -13.21 -15.23 27.94
C SER A 362 -12.95 -16.16 29.12
N GLU A 363 -13.91 -16.28 30.02
CA GLU A 363 -13.79 -17.06 31.25
C GLU A 363 -14.09 -18.55 30.99
N LEU A 364 -15.05 -18.84 30.11
CA LEU A 364 -15.32 -20.19 29.66
C LEU A 364 -14.22 -20.72 28.73
N ALA A 365 -13.75 -19.92 27.76
CA ALA A 365 -12.66 -20.31 26.87
C ALA A 365 -11.30 -20.41 27.60
N ARG A 366 -11.11 -19.71 28.73
CA ARG A 366 -9.94 -19.90 29.59
C ARG A 366 -10.02 -21.21 30.37
N ARG A 367 -11.20 -21.58 30.89
CA ARG A 367 -11.43 -22.86 31.58
C ARG A 367 -11.32 -24.06 30.62
N VAL A 368 -11.90 -23.95 29.42
CA VAL A 368 -11.85 -24.99 28.40
C VAL A 368 -10.44 -25.15 27.82
N ARG A 369 -9.69 -24.05 27.56
CA ARG A 369 -8.28 -24.16 27.13
C ARG A 369 -7.35 -24.72 28.20
N LEU A 370 -7.58 -24.43 29.48
CA LEU A 370 -6.83 -25.06 30.56
C LEU A 370 -7.16 -26.55 30.63
N PHE A 371 -8.45 -26.92 30.58
CA PHE A 371 -8.90 -28.30 30.64
C PHE A 371 -8.35 -29.15 29.48
N LEU A 372 -8.39 -28.61 28.25
CA LEU A 372 -7.86 -29.27 27.06
C LEU A 372 -6.33 -29.39 27.08
N ARG A 373 -5.59 -28.41 27.62
CA ARG A 373 -4.12 -28.50 27.73
C ARG A 373 -3.65 -29.42 28.85
N ILE A 374 -4.43 -29.55 29.93
CA ILE A 374 -4.18 -30.53 30.99
C ILE A 374 -4.38 -31.96 30.46
N HIS A 375 -5.38 -32.18 29.59
CA HIS A 375 -5.64 -33.49 29.00
C HIS A 375 -4.80 -33.81 27.76
N ALA A 376 -4.24 -32.80 27.08
CA ALA A 376 -3.40 -32.97 25.88
C ALA A 376 -1.89 -33.06 26.18
N ALA A 377 -1.45 -32.81 27.40
CA ALA A 377 -0.03 -32.93 27.78
C ALA A 377 0.34 -34.41 28.00
N LYS A 378 0.59 -35.14 26.92
CA LYS A 378 1.40 -36.36 26.96
C LYS A 378 2.85 -35.96 27.28
N SER A 379 3.29 -36.36 28.47
CA SER A 379 4.65 -36.72 28.90
C SER A 379 5.84 -35.98 28.27
N GLY A 380 6.58 -35.26 29.13
CA GLY A 380 8.05 -35.32 29.07
C GLY A 380 8.82 -34.12 28.52
N SER A 381 8.37 -32.87 28.70
CA SER A 381 9.26 -31.73 28.50
C SER A 381 9.26 -30.79 29.71
N SER A 382 10.41 -30.71 30.38
CA SER A 382 10.69 -29.77 31.46
C SER A 382 10.61 -28.34 30.92
N ASP A 383 9.46 -27.68 31.05
CA ASP A 383 9.30 -26.26 30.74
C ASP A 383 9.23 -25.45 32.05
N PRO A 384 10.36 -24.85 32.50
CA PRO A 384 10.39 -24.02 33.71
C PRO A 384 9.39 -22.86 33.68
N LYS A 385 9.00 -22.38 32.49
CA LYS A 385 8.00 -21.31 32.36
C LYS A 385 6.60 -21.79 32.70
N LEU A 386 6.32 -23.08 32.52
CA LEU A 386 5.03 -23.68 32.86
C LEU A 386 4.91 -23.91 34.37
N ALA A 387 6.00 -24.34 35.03
CA ALA A 387 6.08 -24.45 36.49
C ALA A 387 5.80 -23.10 37.18
N SER A 388 6.41 -22.00 36.70
CA SER A 388 6.15 -20.65 37.24
C SER A 388 4.71 -20.18 37.05
N LYS A 389 4.05 -20.55 35.94
CA LYS A 389 2.63 -20.22 35.72
C LYS A 389 1.71 -20.99 36.66
N LEU A 390 1.98 -22.29 36.88
CA LEU A 390 1.22 -23.12 37.80
C LEU A 390 1.38 -22.65 39.25
N TYR A 391 2.60 -22.29 39.65
CA TYR A 391 2.86 -21.69 40.97
C TYR A 391 2.14 -20.35 41.15
N GLY A 392 2.10 -19.51 40.11
CA GLY A 392 1.31 -18.28 40.12
C GLY A 392 -0.21 -18.49 40.21
N GLU A 393 -0.74 -19.62 39.77
CA GLU A 393 -2.14 -20.02 40.01
C GLU A 393 -2.36 -20.50 41.44
N LEU A 394 -1.43 -21.30 42.00
CA LEU A 394 -1.48 -21.73 43.40
C LEU A 394 -1.54 -20.53 44.35
N LEU A 395 -0.63 -19.56 44.18
CA LEU A 395 -0.61 -18.33 44.98
C LEU A 395 -1.92 -17.55 44.86
N ARG A 396 -2.50 -17.44 43.66
CA ARG A 396 -3.79 -16.75 43.46
C ARG A 396 -4.96 -17.48 44.13
N ILE A 397 -4.91 -18.80 44.21
CA ILE A 397 -5.94 -19.60 44.88
C ILE A 397 -5.84 -19.42 46.40
N LEU A 398 -4.63 -19.46 46.96
CA LEU A 398 -4.38 -19.27 48.39
C LEU A 398 -4.66 -17.83 48.84
N ALA A 399 -4.33 -16.84 48.01
CA ALA A 399 -4.62 -15.41 48.26
C ALA A 399 -6.11 -15.13 48.47
N ARG A 400 -7.01 -15.86 47.79
CA ARG A 400 -8.48 -15.72 47.98
C ARG A 400 -8.96 -16.15 49.37
N ARG A 401 -8.11 -16.83 50.15
CA ARG A 401 -8.38 -17.24 51.53
C ARG A 401 -7.53 -16.46 52.54
N GLY A 402 -6.91 -15.36 52.13
CA GLY A 402 -6.10 -14.51 53.00
C GLY A 402 -4.67 -15.05 53.23
N LEU A 403 -4.29 -16.15 52.59
CA LEU A 403 -2.92 -16.67 52.63
C LEU A 403 -2.09 -16.01 51.52
N LEU A 404 -1.56 -14.83 51.85
CA LEU A 404 -0.71 -14.04 50.96
C LEU A 404 0.77 -14.34 51.26
N ARG A 405 1.56 -14.46 50.20
CA ARG A 405 3.01 -14.58 50.31
C ARG A 405 3.61 -13.19 50.37
N GLU A 406 4.47 -12.94 51.35
CA GLU A 406 5.24 -11.69 51.44
C GLU A 406 6.33 -11.63 50.37
N GLU A 407 6.68 -10.42 49.92
CA GLU A 407 7.63 -10.23 48.81
C GLU A 407 9.04 -10.76 49.12
N THR A 408 9.42 -10.77 50.40
CA THR A 408 10.72 -11.24 50.90
C THR A 408 10.75 -12.74 51.20
N GLN A 409 9.59 -13.40 51.21
CA GLN A 409 9.47 -14.80 51.63
C GLN A 409 9.79 -15.76 50.48
N THR A 410 10.61 -16.77 50.76
CA THR A 410 10.92 -17.82 49.77
C THR A 410 9.72 -18.74 49.55
N PRO A 411 9.61 -19.43 48.40
CA PRO A 411 8.53 -20.38 48.15
C PRO A 411 8.40 -21.46 49.24
N LEU A 412 9.51 -22.03 49.69
CA LEU A 412 9.51 -23.08 50.73
C LEU A 412 9.11 -22.53 52.10
N GLU A 413 9.57 -21.33 52.46
CA GLU A 413 9.12 -20.64 53.68
C GLU A 413 7.62 -20.35 53.65
N PHE A 414 7.09 -19.94 52.50
CA PHE A 414 5.66 -19.71 52.34
C PHE A 414 4.86 -21.00 52.49
N ALA A 415 5.33 -22.11 51.91
CA ALA A 415 4.67 -23.40 52.06
C ALA A 415 4.65 -23.86 53.52
N ALA A 416 5.76 -23.72 54.24
CA ALA A 416 5.85 -24.05 55.66
C ALA A 416 4.97 -23.14 56.55
N ALA A 417 4.68 -21.91 56.12
CA ALA A 417 3.78 -20.99 56.82
C ALA A 417 2.29 -21.38 56.70
N VAL A 418 1.92 -22.25 55.74
CA VAL A 418 0.53 -22.70 55.57
C VAL A 418 0.19 -23.77 56.61
N LYS A 419 -0.36 -23.34 57.76
CA LYS A 419 -0.71 -24.22 58.88
C LYS A 419 -2.07 -24.93 58.78
N VAL A 420 -2.75 -24.84 57.63
CA VAL A 420 -4.07 -25.46 57.43
C VAL A 420 -3.87 -26.96 57.16
N PRO A 421 -4.29 -27.88 58.06
CA PRO A 421 -3.93 -29.30 57.98
C PRO A 421 -4.35 -29.99 56.67
N GLN A 422 -5.44 -29.54 56.07
CA GLN A 422 -5.97 -30.08 54.81
C GLN A 422 -5.26 -29.57 53.56
N LEU A 423 -4.48 -28.48 53.69
CA LEU A 423 -3.78 -27.83 52.56
C LEU A 423 -2.27 -28.00 52.66
N ALA A 424 -1.71 -28.02 53.87
CA ALA A 424 -0.28 -28.03 54.13
C ALA A 424 0.47 -29.11 53.32
N PRO A 425 0.04 -30.40 53.30
CA PRO A 425 0.80 -31.44 52.59
C PRO A 425 0.83 -31.21 51.08
N ALA A 426 -0.30 -30.78 50.50
CA ALA A 426 -0.41 -30.56 49.07
C ALA A 426 0.33 -29.28 48.61
N VAL A 427 0.35 -28.23 49.44
CA VAL A 427 1.07 -26.99 49.16
C VAL A 427 2.58 -27.19 49.30
N GLU A 428 3.02 -27.97 50.29
CA GLU A 428 4.42 -28.32 50.49
C GLU A 428 4.97 -29.15 49.34
N GLU A 429 4.29 -30.24 48.98
CA GLU A 429 4.68 -31.10 47.86
C GLU A 429 4.69 -30.33 46.53
N PHE A 430 3.68 -29.49 46.29
CA PHE A 430 3.62 -28.66 45.08
C PHE A 430 4.80 -27.68 45.01
N THR A 431 5.12 -27.05 46.14
CA THR A 431 6.17 -26.02 46.18
C THR A 431 7.55 -26.64 46.05
N GLN A 432 7.76 -27.84 46.59
CA GLN A 432 8.99 -28.62 46.40
C GLN A 432 9.18 -28.98 44.92
N LEU A 433 8.17 -29.55 44.27
CA LEU A 433 8.21 -29.87 42.83
C LEU A 433 8.44 -28.63 41.95
N TYR A 434 7.90 -27.48 42.34
CA TYR A 434 8.17 -26.20 41.68
C TYR A 434 9.63 -25.77 41.82
N VAL A 435 10.19 -25.84 43.04
CA VAL A 435 11.58 -25.44 43.32
C VAL A 435 12.56 -26.37 42.58
N ASP A 436 12.31 -27.68 42.62
CA ASP A 436 13.15 -28.68 41.94
C ASP A 436 13.11 -28.51 40.42
N ALA A 437 11.93 -28.22 39.85
CA ALA A 437 11.78 -27.96 38.43
C ALA A 437 12.37 -26.61 37.97
N ARG A 438 12.33 -25.58 38.83
CA ARG A 438 12.73 -24.21 38.46
C ARG A 438 14.20 -23.90 38.73
N PHE A 439 14.73 -24.45 39.83
CA PHE A 439 16.07 -24.17 40.35
C PHE A 439 16.95 -25.43 40.44
N GLY A 440 16.35 -26.61 40.64
CA GLY A 440 17.07 -27.89 40.76
C GLY A 440 17.36 -28.63 39.45
N GLY A 441 16.88 -28.14 38.30
CA GLY A 441 17.08 -28.78 36.99
C GLY A 441 16.33 -30.10 36.80
N ALA A 442 15.45 -30.47 37.73
CA ALA A 442 14.67 -31.70 37.67
C ALA A 442 13.55 -31.62 36.61
N PRO A 443 13.14 -32.75 36.02
CA PRO A 443 12.01 -32.76 35.11
C PRO A 443 10.72 -32.35 35.80
N CYS A 444 10.00 -31.40 35.19
CA CYS A 444 8.76 -30.88 35.75
C CYS A 444 7.62 -31.90 35.55
N ASP A 445 7.20 -32.58 36.62
CA ASP A 445 6.02 -33.45 36.61
C ASP A 445 4.74 -32.59 36.64
N THR A 446 4.36 -32.14 35.45
CA THR A 446 3.17 -31.31 35.22
C THR A 446 1.86 -32.03 35.56
N THR A 447 1.84 -33.36 35.47
CA THR A 447 0.67 -34.19 35.82
C THR A 447 0.47 -34.14 37.32
N ARG A 448 1.55 -34.34 38.10
CA ARG A 448 1.51 -34.28 39.55
C ARG A 448 1.18 -32.88 40.07
N LEU A 449 1.77 -31.83 39.49
CA LEU A 449 1.42 -30.44 39.83
C LEU A 449 -0.06 -30.13 39.53
N GLY A 450 -0.60 -30.64 38.42
CA GLY A 450 -2.02 -30.52 38.09
C GLY A 450 -2.93 -31.21 39.11
N GLN A 451 -2.59 -32.43 39.53
CA GLN A 451 -3.31 -33.18 40.55
C GLN A 451 -3.30 -32.45 41.90
N LEU A 452 -2.14 -31.97 42.34
CA LEU A 452 -1.98 -31.23 43.60
C LEU A 452 -2.77 -29.91 43.58
N LEU A 453 -2.81 -29.22 42.45
CA LEU A 453 -3.62 -27.99 42.31
C LEU A 453 -5.12 -28.28 42.43
N GLU A 454 -5.60 -29.40 41.87
CA GLU A 454 -6.99 -29.82 42.04
C GLU A 454 -7.29 -30.31 43.47
N GLN A 455 -6.34 -30.96 44.14
CA GLN A 455 -6.47 -31.32 45.56
C GLN A 455 -6.59 -30.07 46.43
N VAL A 456 -5.76 -29.05 46.21
CA VAL A 456 -5.87 -27.75 46.90
C VAL A 456 -7.22 -27.10 46.60
N ARG A 457 -7.69 -27.12 45.34
CA ARG A 457 -9.02 -26.59 44.98
C ARG A 457 -10.15 -27.36 45.64
N ALA A 458 -10.05 -28.68 45.76
CA ALA A 458 -11.05 -29.53 46.39
C ALA A 458 -11.10 -29.32 47.91
N ALA A 459 -9.94 -29.28 48.57
CA ALA A 459 -9.82 -28.95 49.99
C ALA A 459 -10.34 -27.52 50.29
N LEU A 460 -10.16 -26.59 49.36
CA LEU A 460 -10.76 -25.26 49.45
C LEU A 460 -12.27 -25.23 49.13
N ARG A 461 -12.84 -26.21 48.43
CA ARG A 461 -14.30 -26.30 48.23
C ARG A 461 -15.01 -26.99 49.38
N GLY A 462 -14.30 -27.81 50.16
CA GLY A 462 -14.80 -28.38 51.41
C GLY A 462 -15.07 -27.29 52.44
N ARG A 463 -16.33 -27.17 52.89
CA ARG A 463 -16.71 -26.31 54.03
C ARG A 463 -16.05 -26.83 55.31
N PRO A 464 -15.44 -25.98 56.16
CA PRO A 464 -15.54 -26.20 57.59
C PRO A 464 -16.99 -25.86 57.99
N ASN A 465 -17.71 -26.84 58.51
CA ASN A 465 -18.94 -26.57 59.26
C ASN A 465 -18.57 -25.64 60.42
N ALA A 466 -19.12 -24.43 60.40
CA ALA A 466 -19.36 -23.71 61.63
C ALA A 466 -20.48 -24.46 62.35
N SER A 467 -20.14 -25.12 63.44
CA SER A 467 -21.09 -25.56 64.47
C SER A 467 -20.43 -25.35 65.83
N ASN A 468 -21.04 -24.40 66.57
CA ASN A 468 -20.85 -23.98 67.96
C ASN A 468 -19.56 -23.22 68.31
#